data_AF-A0A7C9PXJ8-F1
#
_entry.id   AF-A0A7C9PXJ8-F1
#
_cell.length_a   1.000
_cell.length_b   1.000
_cell.length_c   1.000
_cell.angle_alpha   90.00
_cell.angle_beta   90.00
_cell.angle_gamma   90.00
#
_symmetry.space_group_name_H-M   'P 1'
#
loop_
_entity.id
_entity.type
_entity.pdbx_description
1 polymer ?
#
loop_
_entity_poly.entity_id
_entity_poly.type
_entity_poly.pdbx_seq_one_letter_code
_entity_poly.pdbx_strand_id
1 'polypeptide(L)' 'MNGNPRSLDDLIINPNSNPEGRRSLTREEAFVLGWFINYSKERTYGEMARECKLSLEQCRTAVRGLLELDLLRWG' A
#
# COMPACT_ATOMS: atom_id res chain seq x y z
N MET A 1 1.95 -22.41 -13.69
CA MET A 1 2.05 -21.01 -14.15
C MET A 1 1.63 -20.10 -13.01
N ASN A 2 2.44 -19.07 -12.76
CA ASN A 2 2.30 -18.05 -11.71
C ASN A 2 0.92 -17.38 -11.73
N GLY A 3 0.26 -17.24 -10.58
CA GLY A 3 -1.07 -16.64 -10.46
C GLY A 3 -1.22 -15.80 -9.19
N ASN A 4 -0.55 -14.63 -9.20
CA ASN A 4 -0.75 -13.43 -8.37
C ASN A 4 -1.29 -13.59 -6.92
N PRO A 5 -0.47 -13.34 -5.87
CA PRO A 5 -0.97 -13.26 -4.49
C PRO A 5 -1.76 -11.95 -4.27
N ARG A 6 -3.07 -11.97 -4.57
CA ARG A 6 -4.07 -10.87 -4.40
C ARG A 6 -3.77 -9.56 -5.16
N SER A 7 -4.76 -9.03 -5.88
CA SER A 7 -4.62 -7.78 -6.66
C SER A 7 -4.62 -6.56 -5.72
N LEU A 8 -4.02 -5.43 -6.12
CA LEU A 8 -4.16 -4.17 -5.37
C LEU A 8 -5.63 -3.75 -5.18
N ASP A 9 -6.51 -4.21 -6.08
CA ASP A 9 -7.94 -3.92 -6.06
C ASP A 9 -8.62 -4.42 -4.78
N ASP A 10 -8.06 -5.45 -4.14
CA ASP A 10 -8.55 -6.01 -2.88
C ASP A 10 -8.02 -5.23 -1.66
N LEU A 11 -7.09 -4.27 -1.82
CA LEU A 11 -6.58 -3.50 -0.70
C LEU A 11 -7.48 -2.32 -0.36
N ILE A 12 -7.76 -2.18 0.93
CA ILE A 12 -8.50 -1.06 1.49
C ILE A 12 -7.74 -0.46 2.68
N ILE A 13 -8.00 0.82 2.95
CA ILE A 13 -7.57 1.46 4.19
C ILE A 13 -8.29 0.76 5.36
N ASN A 14 -7.55 0.39 6.40
CA ASN A 14 -8.15 -0.10 7.63
C ASN A 14 -8.56 1.11 8.51
N PRO A 15 -9.87 1.44 8.63
CA PRO A 15 -10.30 2.59 9.43
C PRO A 15 -10.11 2.38 10.93
N ASN A 16 -9.92 1.13 11.37
CA ASN A 16 -9.70 0.78 12.77
C ASN A 16 -8.22 0.71 13.15
N SER A 17 -7.34 1.09 12.22
CA SER A 17 -5.91 1.26 12.47
C SER A 17 -5.69 2.09 13.76
N ASN A 18 -5.04 1.53 14.78
CA ASN A 18 -4.61 2.28 15.97
C ASN A 18 -3.15 2.75 15.84
N PRO A 19 -2.87 4.05 15.62
CA PRO A 19 -1.50 4.55 15.45
C PRO A 19 -0.64 4.49 16.72
N GLU A 20 -1.22 4.26 17.91
CA GLU A 20 -0.49 4.26 19.17
C GLU A 20 0.55 3.11 19.24
N GLY A 21 1.79 3.46 19.60
CA GLY A 21 2.89 2.50 19.77
C GLY A 21 3.54 2.01 18.47
N ARG A 22 3.13 2.50 17.30
CA ARG A 22 3.71 2.11 16.01
C ARG A 22 4.99 2.87 15.70
N ARG A 23 5.87 2.26 14.90
CA ARG A 23 7.00 2.99 14.29
C ARG A 23 6.49 4.03 13.29
N SER A 24 7.28 5.06 13.06
CA SER A 24 7.03 6.03 11.98
C SER A 24 7.01 5.35 10.61
N LEU A 25 6.21 5.91 9.70
CA LEU A 25 6.22 5.53 8.29
C LEU A 25 7.54 5.94 7.63
N THR A 26 8.03 5.10 6.73
CA THR A 26 9.05 5.55 5.77
C THR A 26 8.44 6.51 4.77
N ARG A 27 9.30 7.20 4.01
CA ARG A 27 8.86 8.11 2.94
C ARG A 27 8.04 7.38 1.88
N GLU A 28 8.44 6.17 1.51
CA GLU A 28 7.78 5.32 0.53
C GLU A 28 6.40 4.87 1.02
N GLU A 29 6.30 4.44 2.27
CA GLU A 29 5.03 4.05 2.92
C GLU A 29 4.06 5.23 2.98
N ALA A 30 4.54 6.42 3.33
CA ALA A 30 3.72 7.63 3.35
C ALA A 30 3.18 8.00 1.95
N PHE A 31 4.00 7.88 0.91
CA PHE A 31 3.54 8.13 -0.46
C PHE A 31 2.53 7.10 -0.95
N VAL A 32 2.78 5.82 -0.70
CA VAL A 32 1.85 4.76 -1.07
C VAL A 32 0.52 4.91 -0.33
N LEU A 33 0.54 5.19 0.97
CA LEU A 33 -0.67 5.42 1.77
C LEU A 33 -1.44 6.65 1.26
N GLY A 34 -0.74 7.75 1.00
CA GLY A 34 -1.35 8.95 0.42
C GLY A 34 -1.98 8.69 -0.95
N TRP A 35 -1.33 7.87 -1.77
CA TRP A 35 -1.89 7.46 -3.06
C TRP A 35 -3.19 6.64 -2.88
N PHE A 36 -3.23 5.69 -1.94
CA PHE A 36 -4.45 4.92 -1.63
C PHE A 36 -5.62 5.77 -1.13
N ILE A 37 -5.34 6.86 -0.40
CA ILE A 37 -6.37 7.80 0.06
C ILE A 37 -7.00 8.56 -1.12
N ASN A 38 -6.21 8.86 -2.16
CA ASN A 38 -6.63 9.73 -3.25
C ASN A 38 -7.17 9.00 -4.49
N TYR A 39 -6.88 7.71 -4.67
CA TYR A 39 -7.24 6.96 -5.88
C TYR A 39 -8.15 5.76 -5.59
N SER A 40 -9.09 5.48 -6.51
CA SER A 40 -10.02 4.35 -6.43
C SER A 40 -9.42 3.02 -6.92
N LYS A 41 -10.07 1.93 -6.49
CA LYS A 41 -9.66 0.51 -6.43
C LYS A 41 -9.41 -0.23 -7.75
N GLU A 42 -9.09 0.45 -8.84
CA GLU A 42 -8.94 -0.17 -10.18
C GLU A 42 -7.57 0.16 -10.79
N ARG A 43 -6.50 -0.16 -10.07
CA ARG A 43 -5.16 0.33 -10.39
C ARG A 43 -4.10 -0.70 -10.03
N THR A 44 -3.06 -0.76 -10.84
CA THR A 44 -1.99 -1.76 -10.72
C THR A 44 -0.79 -1.27 -9.89
N TYR A 45 0.03 -2.20 -9.40
CA TYR A 45 1.31 -1.87 -8.77
C TYR A 45 2.23 -1.03 -9.67
N GLY A 46 2.12 -1.19 -10.99
CA GLY A 46 2.91 -0.40 -11.95
C GLY A 46 2.49 1.06 -11.98
N GLU A 47 1.19 1.34 -11.94
CA GLU A 47 0.68 2.72 -11.91
C GLU A 47 1.03 3.40 -10.61
N MET A 48 0.81 2.73 -9.47
CA MET A 48 1.19 3.24 -8.16
C MET A 48 2.70 3.53 -8.08
N ALA A 49 3.55 2.59 -8.51
CA ALA A 49 5.00 2.79 -8.52
C ALA A 49 5.41 4.00 -9.38
N ARG A 50 4.79 4.16 -10.57
CA ARG A 50 5.05 5.29 -11.46
C ARG A 50 4.65 6.62 -10.82
N GLU A 51 3.45 6.69 -10.25
CA GLU A 51 2.90 7.92 -9.66
C GLU A 51 3.62 8.30 -8.36
N CYS A 52 3.99 7.33 -7.53
CA CYS A 52 4.81 7.53 -6.34
C CYS A 52 6.31 7.73 -6.65
N LYS A 53 6.73 7.62 -7.91
CA LYS A 53 8.14 7.68 -8.36
C LYS A 53 9.04 6.66 -7.63
N LEU A 54 8.53 5.43 -7.47
CA LEU A 54 9.20 4.30 -6.83
C LEU A 54 9.50 3.21 -7.86
N SER A 55 10.49 2.36 -7.58
CA SER A 55 10.59 1.08 -8.27
C SER A 55 9.42 0.16 -7.88
N LEU A 56 9.11 -0.84 -8.72
CA LEU A 56 8.09 -1.85 -8.40
C LEU A 56 8.40 -2.57 -7.08
N GLU A 57 9.67 -2.83 -6.80
CA GLU A 57 10.11 -3.50 -5.57
C GLU A 57 9.93 -2.61 -4.33
N GLN A 58 10.29 -1.32 -4.43
CA GLN A 58 10.06 -0.34 -3.37
C GLN A 58 8.57 -0.17 -3.07
N CYS A 59 7.75 -0.10 -4.11
CA CYS A 59 6.29 -0.02 -3.98
C CYS A 59 5.71 -1.25 -3.26
N ARG A 60 6.11 -2.47 -3.67
CA ARG A 60 5.69 -3.71 -2.99
C ARG A 60 6.14 -3.76 -1.53
N THR A 61 7.37 -3.33 -1.26
CA THR A 61 7.92 -3.29 0.10
C THR A 61 7.12 -2.31 0.97
N ALA A 62 6.80 -1.12 0.46
CA ALA A 62 5.98 -0.13 1.15
C ALA A 62 4.56 -0.65 1.43
N VAL A 63 3.91 -1.30 0.45
CA VAL A 63 2.58 -1.91 0.66
C VAL A 63 2.65 -2.99 1.75
N ARG A 64 3.69 -3.84 1.76
CA ARG A 64 3.89 -4.84 2.81
C ARG A 64 4.05 -4.20 4.19
N GLY A 65 4.86 -3.15 4.29
CA GLY A 65 5.03 -2.42 5.55
C GLY A 65 3.73 -1.80 6.06
N LEU A 66 2.90 -1.26 5.17
CA LEU A 66 1.58 -0.72 5.54
C LEU A 66 0.58 -1.81 5.98
N LEU A 67 0.67 -3.02 5.43
CA LEU A 67 -0.08 -4.19 5.90
C LEU A 67 0.40 -4.65 7.29
N GLU A 68 1.71 -4.69 7.52
CA GLU A 68 2.31 -5.04 8.82
C GLU A 68 1.95 -4.00 9.91
N LEU A 69 1.80 -2.74 9.52
CA LEU A 69 1.32 -1.66 10.38
C LEU A 69 -0.21 -1.62 10.53
N ASP A 70 -0.95 -2.55 9.91
CA ASP A 70 -2.41 -2.62 9.95
C ASP A 70 -3.09 -1.30 9.49
N LEU A 71 -2.42 -0.56 8.58
CA LEU A 71 -2.95 0.65 7.93
C LEU A 71 -3.70 0.32 6.66
N LEU A 72 -3.25 -0.73 5.96
CA LEU A 72 -3.96 -1.36 4.87
C LEU A 72 -4.42 -2.75 5.31
N ARG A 73 -5.47 -3.27 4.68
CA ARG A 73 -5.90 -4.66 4.80
C ARG A 73 -6.52 -5.15 3.50
N TRP A 74 -6.61 -6.46 3.35
CA TRP A 74 -7.42 -7.08 2.30
C TRP A 74 -8.91 -6.92 2.66
N GLY A 75 -9.70 -6.43 1.71
CA GLY A 75 -11.15 -6.21 1.83
C GLY A 75 -12.00 -7.44 1.59
#